data_AF-A0A0K2RNP9-F1
#
_entry.id   AF-A0A0K2RNP9-F1
#
_cell.length_a   1.000
_cell.length_b   1.000
_cell.length_c   1.000
_cell.angle_alpha   90.00
_cell.angle_beta   90.00
_cell.angle_gamma   90.00
#
_symmetry.space_group_name_H-M   'P 1'
#
loop_
_entity.id
_entity.type
_entity.pdbx_description
1 polymer ?
#
loop_
_entity_poly.entity_id
_entity_poly.type
_entity_poly.pdbx_seq_one_letter_code
_entity_poly.pdbx_strand_id
1 'polypeptide(L)'
;MRVKFRGITERETLLFRGPAGWGEFCPFPEYGDAEAARWLAAAVEAAWQGFPPPLRDTIPVNATVPAVPAARVPEVLERFGRVNAVKVKVAERGQELADDVARVTAVRDALPDAAIRVDANAGWDVPQAVEALGRLSAVGLEYAEQPVPQIEGLAEVRRRLVQQGTPVLIAADESVRKEDDPSRWPARARRT
;
A
#
# COMPACT_ATOMS: atom_id res chain seq x y z
N MET A 1 -14.06 7.93 10.09
CA MET A 1 -13.73 6.86 9.11
C MET A 1 -14.64 5.66 9.36
N ARG A 2 -14.89 4.77 8.38
CA ARG A 2 -15.80 3.61 8.58
C ARG A 2 -15.15 2.44 9.34
N VAL A 3 -13.83 2.37 9.31
CA VAL A 3 -13.00 1.40 10.03
C VAL A 3 -11.73 2.11 10.50
N LYS A 4 -11.04 1.54 11.49
CA LYS A 4 -9.70 1.97 11.87
C LYS A 4 -8.74 1.71 10.70
N PHE A 5 -7.91 2.69 10.38
CA PHE A 5 -6.91 2.58 9.33
C PHE A 5 -5.68 3.38 9.75
N ARG A 6 -4.49 2.76 9.70
CA ARG A 6 -3.24 3.38 10.17
C ARG A 6 -3.33 3.99 11.57
N GLY A 7 -3.99 3.29 12.50
CA GLY A 7 -4.10 3.75 13.89
C GLY A 7 -5.20 4.76 14.17
N ILE A 8 -5.75 5.44 13.15
CA ILE A 8 -6.73 6.51 13.30
C ILE A 8 -8.17 6.06 12.97
N THR A 9 -9.14 6.72 13.57
CA THR A 9 -10.58 6.59 13.29
C THR A 9 -11.19 7.86 12.69
N GLU A 10 -10.44 8.97 12.73
CA GLU A 10 -10.84 10.29 12.28
C GLU A 10 -9.74 10.87 11.38
N ARG A 11 -10.14 11.61 10.35
CA ARG A 11 -9.23 12.23 9.39
C ARG A 11 -9.41 13.74 9.46
N GLU A 12 -8.38 14.42 9.96
CA GLU A 12 -8.33 15.87 10.01
C GLU A 12 -7.66 16.41 8.73
N THR A 13 -8.15 17.56 8.25
CA THR A 13 -7.63 18.21 7.05
C THR A 13 -7.84 19.71 7.11
N LEU A 14 -6.89 20.45 6.54
CA LEU A 14 -7.03 21.86 6.20
C LEU A 14 -7.23 21.98 4.69
N LEU A 15 -8.31 22.64 4.28
CA LEU A 15 -8.57 23.00 2.89
C LEU A 15 -8.35 24.49 2.70
N PHE A 16 -7.64 24.85 1.63
CA PHE A 16 -7.49 26.25 1.24
C PHE A 16 -7.64 26.42 -0.28
N ARG A 17 -8.15 27.57 -0.68
CA ARG A 17 -8.44 27.89 -2.08
C ARG A 17 -7.45 28.92 -2.60
N GLY A 18 -6.77 28.59 -3.68
CA GLY A 18 -5.91 29.49 -4.45
C GLY A 18 -6.48 29.74 -5.85
N PRO A 19 -5.72 30.44 -6.71
CA PRO A 19 -6.16 30.79 -8.06
C PRO A 19 -6.34 29.59 -9.00
N ALA A 20 -5.63 28.47 -8.77
CA ALA A 20 -5.73 27.26 -9.58
C ALA A 20 -6.79 26.28 -9.06
N GLY A 21 -7.26 26.43 -7.82
CA GLY A 21 -8.27 25.55 -7.24
C GLY A 21 -8.14 25.37 -5.73
N TRP A 22 -8.51 24.19 -5.26
CA TRP A 22 -8.39 23.79 -3.86
C TRP A 22 -7.13 22.96 -3.62
N GLY A 23 -6.49 23.19 -2.49
CA GLY A 23 -5.42 22.39 -1.93
C GLY A 23 -5.87 21.69 -0.65
N GLU A 24 -5.41 20.46 -0.47
CA GLU A 24 -5.68 19.65 0.73
C GLU A 24 -4.39 19.42 1.50
N PHE A 25 -4.30 19.95 2.72
CA PHE A 25 -3.21 19.67 3.65
C PHE A 25 -3.71 18.73 4.74
N CYS A 26 -3.26 17.48 4.70
CA CYS A 26 -3.69 16.43 5.63
C CYS A 26 -2.52 15.50 6.04
N PRO A 27 -1.40 15.99 6.58
CA PRO A 27 -0.40 15.10 7.16
C PRO A 27 -1.03 14.23 8.27
N PHE A 28 -0.47 13.06 8.53
CA PHE A 28 -0.88 12.31 9.72
C PHE A 28 -0.34 13.00 10.98
N PRO A 29 -1.05 12.92 12.13
CA PRO A 29 -0.65 13.63 13.35
C PRO A 29 0.75 13.28 13.87
N GLU A 30 1.26 12.09 13.56
CA GLU A 30 2.61 11.67 13.97
C GLU A 30 3.74 12.26 13.11
N TYR A 31 3.45 12.98 12.03
CA TYR A 31 4.48 13.59 11.19
C TYR A 31 4.94 14.93 11.76
N GLY A 32 6.24 15.05 12.03
CA GLY A 32 6.85 16.31 12.41
C GLY A 32 6.94 17.30 11.25
N ASP A 33 7.26 18.56 11.56
CA ASP A 33 7.24 19.68 10.63
C ASP A 33 8.01 19.44 9.32
N ALA A 34 9.20 18.84 9.40
CA ALA A 34 10.01 18.54 8.22
C ALA A 34 9.33 17.56 7.26
N GLU A 35 8.66 16.52 7.78
CA GLU A 35 7.91 15.58 6.96
C GLU A 35 6.60 16.20 6.44
N ALA A 36 5.91 16.97 7.28
CA ALA A 36 4.68 17.67 6.95
C ALA A 36 4.88 18.79 5.91
N ALA A 37 6.06 19.42 5.85
CA ALA A 37 6.35 20.48 4.89
C ALA A 37 6.16 20.02 3.43
N ARG A 38 6.47 18.76 3.12
CA ARG A 38 6.23 18.17 1.78
C ARG A 38 4.73 18.05 1.47
N TRP A 39 3.91 17.73 2.47
CA TRP A 39 2.44 17.71 2.33
C TRP A 39 1.89 19.12 2.07
N LEU A 40 2.42 20.13 2.78
CA LEU A 40 1.99 21.52 2.58
C LEU A 40 2.39 22.01 1.18
N ALA A 41 3.61 21.70 0.73
CA ALA A 41 4.06 22.05 -0.60
C ALA A 41 3.14 21.47 -1.70
N ALA A 42 2.73 20.20 -1.59
CA ALA A 42 1.79 19.58 -2.52
C ALA A 42 0.40 20.26 -2.49
N ALA A 43 -0.08 20.62 -1.30
CA ALA A 43 -1.36 21.34 -1.16
C ALA A 43 -1.30 22.74 -1.80
N VAL A 44 -0.18 23.46 -1.63
CA VAL A 44 0.06 24.77 -2.24
C VAL A 44 0.16 24.64 -3.76
N GLU A 45 0.88 23.65 -4.28
CA GLU A 45 0.97 23.39 -5.72
C GLU A 45 -0.42 23.18 -6.33
N ALA A 46 -1.25 22.33 -5.72
CA ALA A 46 -2.62 22.07 -6.18
C ALA A 46 -3.48 23.35 -6.20
N ALA A 47 -3.36 24.21 -5.18
CA ALA A 47 -4.17 25.42 -5.06
C ALA A 47 -3.66 26.62 -5.90
N TRP A 48 -2.35 26.75 -6.12
CA TRP A 48 -1.75 27.91 -6.79
C TRP A 48 -1.21 27.66 -8.19
N GLN A 49 -0.74 26.45 -8.49
CA GLN A 49 -0.07 26.14 -9.76
C GLN A 49 -0.94 25.26 -10.66
N GLY A 50 -1.67 24.31 -10.07
CA GLY A 50 -2.42 23.29 -10.80
C GLY A 50 -1.53 22.14 -11.26
N PHE A 51 -2.14 21.12 -11.87
CA PHE A 51 -1.43 19.92 -12.30
C PHE A 51 -1.01 19.99 -13.77
N PRO A 52 0.04 19.25 -14.18
CA PRO A 52 0.36 19.05 -15.60
C PRO A 52 -0.84 18.54 -16.40
N PRO A 53 -0.92 18.85 -17.71
CA PRO A 53 -2.01 18.36 -18.56
C PRO A 53 -2.15 16.83 -18.49
N PRO A 54 -3.38 16.30 -18.29
CA PRO A 54 -3.59 14.87 -18.20
C PRO A 54 -3.31 14.19 -19.56
N LEU A 55 -2.67 13.03 -19.52
CA LEU A 55 -2.43 12.19 -20.71
C LEU A 55 -3.52 11.12 -20.92
N ARG A 56 -4.52 11.07 -20.04
CA ARG A 56 -5.66 10.16 -20.09
C ARG A 56 -6.81 10.70 -19.25
N ASP A 57 -8.03 10.37 -19.66
CA ASP A 57 -9.24 10.87 -19.01
C ASP A 57 -9.68 10.01 -17.81
N THR A 58 -9.23 8.75 -17.76
CA THR A 58 -9.60 7.80 -16.69
C THR A 58 -8.37 7.05 -16.17
N ILE A 59 -8.32 6.86 -14.85
CA ILE A 59 -7.30 6.06 -14.16
C ILE A 59 -7.97 4.83 -13.55
N PRO A 60 -7.55 3.59 -13.91
CA PRO A 60 -8.03 2.40 -13.22
C PRO A 60 -7.53 2.41 -11.77
N VAL A 61 -8.42 2.11 -10.83
CA VAL A 61 -8.12 2.03 -9.40
C VAL A 61 -8.29 0.61 -8.89
N ASN A 62 -7.56 0.24 -7.83
CA ASN A 62 -7.80 -0.99 -7.08
C ASN A 62 -8.80 -0.74 -5.95
N ALA A 63 -9.53 -1.80 -5.56
CA ALA A 63 -10.21 -1.81 -4.26
C ALA A 63 -9.19 -1.91 -3.13
N THR A 64 -9.56 -1.44 -1.94
CA THR A 64 -8.73 -1.53 -0.73
C THR A 64 -9.50 -2.29 0.34
N VAL A 65 -8.97 -3.43 0.74
CA VAL A 65 -9.53 -4.27 1.80
C VAL A 65 -8.73 -4.04 3.08
N PRO A 66 -9.33 -3.44 4.12
CA PRO A 66 -8.68 -3.23 5.41
C PRO A 66 -8.53 -4.56 6.17
N ALA A 67 -7.87 -4.53 7.34
CA ALA A 67 -7.67 -5.69 8.20
C ALA A 67 -8.96 -6.14 8.91
N VAL A 68 -9.91 -6.66 8.14
CA VAL A 68 -11.21 -7.19 8.62
C VAL A 68 -11.21 -8.72 8.62
N PRO A 69 -12.11 -9.38 9.37
CA PRO A 69 -12.32 -10.81 9.25
C PRO A 69 -12.68 -11.22 7.82
N ALA A 70 -12.25 -12.41 7.37
CA ALA A 70 -12.49 -12.91 6.02
C ALA A 70 -13.98 -12.88 5.62
N ALA A 71 -14.88 -13.21 6.55
CA ALA A 71 -16.33 -13.17 6.33
C ALA A 71 -16.89 -11.78 5.97
N ARG A 72 -16.14 -10.70 6.25
CA ARG A 72 -16.52 -9.32 5.95
C ARG A 72 -15.98 -8.82 4.60
N VAL A 73 -15.13 -9.59 3.93
CA VAL A 73 -14.52 -9.21 2.64
C VAL A 73 -15.58 -8.94 1.55
N PRO A 74 -16.62 -9.78 1.35
CA PRO A 74 -17.64 -9.51 0.33
C PRO A 74 -18.31 -8.14 0.51
N GLU A 75 -18.72 -7.80 1.74
CA GLU A 75 -19.34 -6.50 2.03
C GLU A 75 -18.39 -5.32 1.75
N VAL A 76 -17.09 -5.50 1.96
CA VAL A 76 -16.11 -4.46 1.61
C VAL A 76 -16.03 -4.28 0.10
N LEU A 77 -15.97 -5.38 -0.66
CA LEU A 77 -15.82 -5.37 -2.11
C LEU A 77 -17.05 -4.82 -2.84
N GLU A 78 -18.26 -5.08 -2.35
CA GLU A 78 -19.53 -4.57 -2.90
C GLU A 78 -19.53 -3.04 -3.06
N ARG A 79 -18.79 -2.32 -2.22
CA ARG A 79 -18.71 -0.86 -2.22
C ARG A 79 -17.91 -0.28 -3.40
N PHE A 80 -17.07 -1.09 -4.03
CA PHE A 80 -16.21 -0.66 -5.15
C PHE A 80 -16.82 -0.99 -6.52
N GLY A 81 -17.85 -1.82 -6.58
CA GLY A 81 -18.38 -2.33 -7.85
C GLY A 81 -17.33 -3.19 -8.58
N ARG A 82 -17.24 -3.04 -9.91
CA ARG A 82 -16.29 -3.80 -10.72
C ARG A 82 -14.87 -3.25 -10.56
N VAL A 83 -13.95 -4.07 -10.06
CA VAL A 83 -12.52 -3.77 -9.97
C VAL A 83 -11.68 -4.89 -10.57
N ASN A 84 -10.55 -4.53 -11.18
CA ASN A 84 -9.60 -5.50 -11.75
C ASN A 84 -8.43 -5.80 -10.80
N ALA A 85 -8.32 -5.08 -9.69
CA ALA A 85 -7.26 -5.24 -8.71
C ALA A 85 -7.75 -4.94 -7.30
N VAL A 86 -7.18 -5.63 -6.31
CA VAL A 86 -7.47 -5.45 -4.88
C VAL A 86 -6.17 -5.40 -4.10
N LYS A 87 -6.02 -4.40 -3.23
CA LYS A 87 -4.96 -4.34 -2.23
C LYS A 87 -5.51 -4.74 -0.86
N VAL A 88 -4.90 -5.73 -0.24
CA VAL A 88 -5.32 -6.32 1.03
C VAL A 88 -4.33 -5.96 2.12
N LYS A 89 -4.84 -5.34 3.20
CA LYS A 89 -4.03 -5.08 4.40
C LYS A 89 -3.69 -6.41 5.07
N VAL A 90 -2.42 -6.59 5.40
CA VAL A 90 -1.86 -7.70 6.18
C VAL A 90 -0.95 -7.16 7.29
N ALA A 91 -0.46 -8.03 8.18
CA ALA A 91 0.41 -7.66 9.29
C ALA A 91 -0.23 -6.63 10.24
N GLU A 92 -1.55 -6.70 10.45
CA GLU A 92 -2.23 -5.81 11.39
C GLU A 92 -1.90 -6.22 12.84
N ARG A 93 -1.62 -5.23 13.69
CA ARG A 93 -1.31 -5.50 15.09
C ARG A 93 -2.51 -6.14 15.79
N GLY A 94 -2.25 -7.27 16.46
CA GLY A 94 -3.28 -8.04 17.14
C GLY A 94 -4.04 -9.03 16.25
N GLN A 95 -3.57 -9.26 15.02
CA GLN A 95 -4.03 -10.35 14.15
C GLN A 95 -2.89 -11.32 13.87
N GLU A 96 -3.25 -12.53 13.46
CA GLU A 96 -2.30 -13.59 13.14
C GLU A 96 -2.16 -13.77 11.63
N LEU A 97 -1.08 -14.41 11.19
CA LEU A 97 -0.88 -14.76 9.78
C LEU A 97 -2.02 -15.62 9.20
N ALA A 98 -2.69 -16.40 10.05
CA ALA A 98 -3.88 -17.16 9.65
C ALA A 98 -5.04 -16.24 9.22
N ASP A 99 -5.22 -15.10 9.90
CA ASP A 99 -6.24 -14.11 9.54
C ASP A 99 -5.94 -13.47 8.19
N ASP A 100 -4.67 -13.14 7.95
CA ASP A 100 -4.19 -12.59 6.69
C ASP A 100 -4.41 -13.55 5.52
N VAL A 101 -4.04 -14.83 5.70
CA VAL A 101 -4.27 -15.88 4.69
C VAL A 101 -5.77 -16.02 4.41
N ALA A 102 -6.60 -16.12 5.45
CA ALA A 102 -8.05 -16.24 5.28
C ALA A 102 -8.66 -15.04 4.52
N ARG A 103 -8.21 -13.82 4.83
CA ARG A 103 -8.68 -12.60 4.17
C ARG A 103 -8.28 -12.55 2.70
N VAL A 104 -7.03 -12.88 2.38
CA VAL A 104 -6.53 -12.86 1.00
C VAL A 104 -7.20 -13.96 0.16
N THR A 105 -7.41 -15.15 0.74
CA THR A 105 -8.19 -16.21 0.09
C THR A 105 -9.62 -15.76 -0.19
N ALA A 106 -10.31 -15.13 0.77
CA ALA A 106 -11.66 -14.64 0.55
C ALA A 106 -11.75 -13.58 -0.57
N VAL A 107 -10.69 -12.77 -0.77
CA VAL A 107 -10.62 -11.86 -1.94
C VAL A 107 -10.48 -12.64 -3.24
N ARG A 108 -9.61 -13.66 -3.29
CA ARG A 108 -9.44 -14.51 -4.47
C ARG A 108 -10.73 -15.25 -4.82
N ASP A 109 -11.44 -15.78 -3.83
CA ASP A 109 -12.71 -16.49 -4.02
C ASP A 109 -13.79 -15.55 -4.58
N ALA A 110 -13.86 -14.32 -4.07
CA ALA A 110 -14.82 -13.32 -4.53
C ALA A 110 -14.49 -12.76 -5.92
N LEU A 111 -13.19 -12.63 -6.26
CA LEU A 111 -12.71 -12.06 -7.51
C LEU A 111 -11.58 -12.94 -8.12
N PRO A 112 -11.94 -14.07 -8.76
CA PRO A 112 -10.97 -15.06 -9.25
C PRO A 112 -9.94 -14.50 -10.23
N ASP A 113 -10.32 -13.49 -11.02
CA ASP A 113 -9.47 -12.90 -12.06
C ASP A 113 -8.77 -11.60 -11.63
N ALA A 114 -9.06 -11.07 -10.44
CA ALA A 114 -8.46 -9.80 -10.01
C ALA A 114 -6.98 -9.96 -9.69
N ALA A 115 -6.19 -8.92 -9.98
CA ALA A 115 -4.84 -8.82 -9.44
C ALA A 115 -4.90 -8.59 -7.93
N ILE A 116 -4.18 -9.40 -7.14
CA ILE A 116 -4.19 -9.30 -5.67
C ILE A 116 -2.85 -8.80 -5.19
N ARG A 117 -2.88 -7.73 -4.40
CA ARG A 117 -1.71 -7.10 -3.77
C ARG A 117 -1.88 -7.21 -2.27
N VAL A 118 -0.78 -7.33 -1.55
CA VAL A 118 -0.79 -7.25 -0.08
C VAL A 118 0.03 -6.07 0.39
N ASP A 119 -0.37 -5.46 1.51
CA ASP A 119 0.33 -4.31 2.10
C ASP A 119 0.54 -4.56 3.60
N ALA A 120 1.80 -4.71 4.00
CA ALA A 120 2.16 -4.95 5.39
C ALA A 120 2.48 -3.66 6.16
N ASN A 121 2.67 -2.51 5.48
CA ASN A 121 3.17 -1.26 6.07
C ASN A 121 4.37 -1.46 7.02
N ALA A 122 5.36 -2.21 6.54
CA ALA A 122 6.55 -2.61 7.29
C ALA A 122 6.25 -3.38 8.59
N GLY A 123 5.12 -4.10 8.63
CA GLY A 123 4.63 -4.78 9.83
C GLY A 123 5.36 -6.06 10.22
N TRP A 124 6.25 -6.57 9.36
CA TRP A 124 7.04 -7.78 9.63
C TRP A 124 8.53 -7.47 9.76
N ASP A 125 9.25 -8.37 10.43
CA ASP A 125 10.68 -8.55 10.22
C ASP A 125 10.95 -9.44 8.98
N VAL A 126 12.23 -9.58 8.60
CA VAL A 126 12.62 -10.35 7.40
C VAL A 126 12.18 -11.83 7.48
N PRO A 127 12.47 -12.59 8.55
CA PRO A 127 11.96 -13.96 8.69
C PRO A 127 10.44 -14.07 8.56
N GLN A 128 9.69 -13.23 9.26
CA GLN A 128 8.23 -13.20 9.24
C GLN A 128 7.70 -12.91 7.83
N ALA A 129 8.29 -11.94 7.13
CA ALA A 129 7.88 -11.59 5.78
C ALA A 129 8.11 -12.74 4.79
N VAL A 130 9.22 -13.47 4.91
CA VAL A 130 9.51 -14.61 4.04
C VAL A 130 8.51 -15.75 4.28
N GLU A 131 8.22 -16.06 5.54
CA GLU A 131 7.20 -17.06 5.90
C GLU A 131 5.81 -16.66 5.38
N ALA A 132 5.39 -15.43 5.68
CA ALA A 132 4.08 -14.91 5.32
C ALA A 132 3.89 -14.88 3.80
N LEU A 133 4.85 -14.34 3.05
CA LEU A 133 4.77 -14.27 1.59
C LEU A 133 4.89 -15.65 0.94
N GLY A 134 5.63 -16.58 1.55
CA GLY A 134 5.62 -17.98 1.16
C GLY A 134 4.20 -18.56 1.18
N ARG A 135 3.46 -18.39 2.29
CA ARG A 135 2.07 -18.86 2.43
C ARG A 135 1.09 -18.12 1.52
N LEU A 136 1.21 -16.80 1.46
CA LEU A 136 0.31 -15.95 0.67
C LEU A 136 0.51 -16.11 -0.84
N SER A 137 1.68 -16.58 -1.30
CA SER A 137 1.95 -16.78 -2.72
C SER A 137 0.98 -17.74 -3.42
N ALA A 138 0.37 -18.67 -2.67
CA ALA A 138 -0.58 -19.65 -3.18
C ALA A 138 -1.81 -19.02 -3.85
N VAL A 139 -2.15 -17.77 -3.52
CA VAL A 139 -3.29 -17.04 -4.12
C VAL A 139 -2.94 -16.31 -5.43
N GLY A 140 -1.69 -16.36 -5.87
CA GLY A 140 -1.21 -15.64 -7.05
C GLY A 140 -1.16 -14.13 -6.82
N LEU A 141 -0.20 -13.67 -6.00
CA LEU A 141 0.01 -12.25 -5.72
C LEU A 141 0.62 -11.52 -6.93
N GLU A 142 0.12 -10.32 -7.23
CA GLU A 142 0.75 -9.38 -8.16
C GLU A 142 2.02 -8.79 -7.55
N TYR A 143 1.94 -8.32 -6.30
CA TYR A 143 3.10 -7.89 -5.50
C TYR A 143 2.77 -7.79 -3.99
N ALA A 144 3.82 -7.70 -3.18
CA ALA A 144 3.77 -7.34 -1.77
C ALA A 144 4.37 -5.94 -1.54
N GLU A 145 3.58 -5.03 -0.98
CA GLU A 145 3.92 -3.65 -0.67
C GLU A 145 4.52 -3.57 0.74
N GLN A 146 5.71 -2.98 0.83
CA GLN A 146 6.49 -2.73 2.04
C GLN A 146 6.34 -3.85 3.11
N PRO A 147 6.77 -5.10 2.83
CA PRO A 147 6.70 -6.19 3.82
C PRO A 147 7.45 -5.87 5.13
N VAL A 148 8.61 -5.24 5.02
CA VAL A 148 9.52 -4.95 6.14
C VAL A 148 10.01 -3.50 6.10
N PRO A 149 10.57 -2.97 7.21
CA PRO A 149 11.23 -1.66 7.18
C PRO A 149 12.49 -1.66 6.31
N GLN A 150 12.84 -0.48 5.79
CA GLN A 150 14.11 -0.16 5.11
C GLN A 150 14.36 -0.91 3.78
N ILE A 151 15.08 -0.27 2.87
CA ILE A 151 15.32 -0.80 1.51
C ILE A 151 16.19 -2.07 1.53
N GLU A 152 17.12 -2.18 2.47
CA GLU A 152 17.98 -3.35 2.66
C GLU A 152 17.16 -4.56 3.11
N GLY A 153 16.18 -4.35 3.99
CA GLY A 153 15.23 -5.39 4.39
C GLY A 153 14.39 -5.87 3.21
N LEU A 154 13.90 -4.95 2.37
CA LEU A 154 13.16 -5.31 1.16
C LEU A 154 14.00 -6.13 0.17
N ALA A 155 15.27 -5.76 -0.01
CA ALA A 155 16.21 -6.48 -0.86
C ALA A 155 16.48 -7.90 -0.33
N GLU A 156 16.63 -8.03 0.98
CA GLU A 156 16.83 -9.29 1.67
C GLU A 156 15.64 -10.25 1.51
N VAL A 157 14.42 -9.75 1.75
CA VAL A 157 13.18 -10.53 1.57
C VAL A 157 13.07 -11.02 0.12
N ARG A 158 13.26 -10.12 -0.85
CA ARG A 158 13.23 -10.48 -2.27
C ARG A 158 14.23 -11.58 -2.61
N ARG A 159 15.46 -11.47 -2.10
CA ARG A 159 16.52 -12.47 -2.34
C ARG A 159 16.15 -13.84 -1.78
N ARG A 160 15.66 -13.90 -0.54
CA ARG A 160 15.27 -15.18 0.11
C ARG A 160 14.08 -15.84 -0.58
N LEU A 161 13.09 -15.06 -0.99
CA LEU A 161 11.92 -15.56 -1.73
C LEU A 161 12.30 -16.19 -3.07
N VAL A 162 13.22 -15.57 -3.82
CA VAL A 162 13.77 -16.17 -5.04
C VAL A 162 14.52 -17.47 -4.75
N GLN A 163 15.34 -17.50 -3.70
CA GLN A 163 16.09 -18.71 -3.30
C GLN A 163 15.18 -19.88 -2.91
N GLN A 164 13.99 -19.59 -2.36
CA GLN A 164 12.98 -20.59 -1.98
C GLN A 164 12.01 -20.94 -3.13
N GLY A 165 12.23 -20.43 -4.34
CA GLY A 165 11.37 -20.72 -5.50
C GLY A 165 10.00 -20.03 -5.49
N THR A 166 9.84 -18.98 -4.68
CA THR A 166 8.58 -18.23 -4.52
C THR A 166 8.80 -16.75 -4.87
N PRO A 167 9.02 -16.37 -6.14
CA PRO A 167 9.51 -15.05 -6.53
C PRO A 167 8.42 -13.96 -6.52
N VAL A 168 7.77 -13.72 -5.37
CA VAL A 168 6.80 -12.62 -5.20
C VAL A 168 7.49 -11.27 -5.44
N LEU A 169 6.86 -10.42 -6.24
CA LEU A 169 7.37 -9.06 -6.49
C LEU A 169 7.22 -8.19 -5.24
N ILE A 170 8.24 -7.39 -4.94
CA ILE A 170 8.25 -6.47 -3.80
C ILE A 170 8.12 -5.04 -4.30
N ALA A 171 7.15 -4.29 -3.78
CA ALA A 171 6.97 -2.87 -3.98
C ALA A 171 7.40 -2.10 -2.72
N ALA A 172 8.07 -0.96 -2.89
CA ALA A 172 8.46 -0.07 -1.80
C ALA A 172 7.48 1.11 -1.71
N ASP A 173 7.04 1.47 -0.49
CA ASP A 173 6.20 2.64 -0.21
C ASP A 173 6.89 3.56 0.80
N GLU A 174 6.89 3.21 2.09
CA GLU A 174 7.51 4.01 3.14
C GLU A 174 9.00 4.22 2.88
N SER A 175 9.70 3.21 2.33
CA SER A 175 11.10 3.31 1.93
C SER A 175 11.37 4.21 0.72
N VAL A 176 10.33 4.69 0.04
CA VAL A 176 10.45 5.74 -0.99
C VAL A 176 10.05 7.10 -0.40
N ARG A 177 8.94 7.15 0.33
CA ARG A 177 8.36 8.42 0.81
C ARG A 177 9.14 9.05 1.97
N LYS A 178 9.92 8.26 2.71
CA LYS A 178 10.71 8.67 3.89
C LYS A 178 12.22 8.54 3.69
N GLU A 179 12.66 8.24 2.48
CA GLU A 179 14.08 8.15 2.14
C GLU A 179 14.58 9.53 1.66
N ASP A 180 15.69 9.98 2.22
CA ASP A 180 16.32 11.25 1.86
C ASP A 180 17.48 11.03 0.85
N ASP A 181 17.94 9.78 0.67
CA ASP A 181 19.00 9.40 -0.25
C ASP A 181 18.51 8.52 -1.43
N PRO A 182 18.23 9.11 -2.61
CA PRO A 182 17.79 8.37 -3.80
C PRO A 182 18.79 7.33 -4.31
N SER A 183 20.08 7.42 -3.94
CA SER A 183 21.12 6.51 -4.42
C SER A 183 21.01 5.10 -3.83
N ARG A 184 20.25 4.95 -2.73
CA ARG A 184 19.98 3.66 -2.09
C ARG A 184 19.00 2.78 -2.87
N TRP A 185 18.33 3.34 -3.88
CA TRP A 185 17.45 2.57 -4.73
C TRP A 185 18.26 1.69 -5.70
N PRO A 186 18.05 0.35 -5.70
CA PRO A 186 18.72 -0.51 -6.67
C PRO A 186 18.35 -0.11 -8.09
N ALA A 187 19.34 0.01 -8.98
CA ALA A 187 19.11 0.32 -10.38
C ALA A 187 18.04 -0.61 -10.98
N ARG A 188 17.09 -0.04 -11.75
CA ARG A 188 15.95 -0.77 -12.33
C ARG A 188 16.41 -2.10 -12.93
N ALA A 189 15.96 -3.21 -12.35
CA ALA A 189 15.97 -4.48 -13.05
C ALA A 189 15.04 -4.34 -14.26
N ARG A 190 15.61 -4.28 -15.47
CA ARG A 190 14.82 -4.34 -16.70
C ARG A 190 14.05 -5.66 -16.68
N ARG A 191 12.73 -5.61 -16.89
CA ARG A 191 11.96 -6.81 -17.25
C ARG A 191 12.57 -7.33 -18.56
N THR A 192 13.30 -8.43 -18.48
CA THR A 192 13.65 -9.26 -19.65
C THR A 192 12.45 -10.10 -20.03
#